data_AF-A0A7S2MC35-F1
#
_entry.id   AF-A0A7S2MC35-F1
#
_cell.length_a   1.000
_cell.length_b   1.000
_cell.length_c   1.000
_cell.angle_alpha   90.00
_cell.angle_beta   90.00
_cell.angle_gamma   90.00
#
_symmetry.space_group_name_H-M   'P 1'
#
loop_
_entity.id
_entity.type
_entity.pdbx_description
1 polymer ?
#
loop_
_entity_poly.entity_id
_entity_poly.type
_entity_poly.pdbx_seq_one_letter_code
_entity_poly.pdbx_strand_id
1 'polypeptide(L)'
;SLSLIFILACVVSVGVKYVNMASNLFLGMVFLSIFCMCLGCIMFSQGEFMGGLNPWDRLAFDNIWPHYEPDPVTGITPTFFSLVALFYPSVTGILAGSNRSAVLANPGRSIPRGTIGAILC
;
A
#
# COMPACT_ATOMS: atom_id res chain seq x y z
N SER A 1 20.45 10.26 0.05
CA SER A 1 20.40 8.82 -0.29
C SER A 1 21.29 7.98 0.60
N LEU A 2 22.61 8.25 0.68
CA LEU A 2 23.55 7.48 1.51
C LEU A 2 23.34 7.64 3.03
N SER A 3 23.02 8.85 3.49
CA SER A 3 22.77 9.12 4.92
C SER A 3 21.57 8.36 5.47
N LEU A 4 20.51 8.17 4.69
CA LEU A 4 19.32 7.42 5.09
C LEU A 4 19.63 5.91 5.25
N ILE A 5 20.40 5.36 4.30
CA ILE A 5 20.85 3.96 4.36
C ILE A 5 21.70 3.74 5.60
N PHE A 6 22.60 4.69 5.91
CA PHE A 6 23.44 4.62 7.11
C PHE A 6 22.60 4.64 8.40
N ILE A 7 21.60 5.52 8.48
CA ILE A 7 20.68 5.57 9.63
C ILE A 7 19.90 4.27 9.79
N LEU A 8 19.36 3.72 8.70
CA LEU A 8 18.66 2.43 8.73
C LEU A 8 19.59 1.28 9.16
N ALA A 9 20.84 1.27 8.69
CA ALA A 9 21.82 0.29 9.10
C ALA A 9 22.12 0.37 10.61
N CYS A 10 22.25 1.59 11.16
CA CYS A 10 22.41 1.79 12.60
C CYS A 10 21.20 1.28 13.39
N VAL A 11 19.96 1.60 12.95
CA VAL A 11 18.72 1.16 13.60
C VAL A 11 18.61 -0.37 13.62
N VAL A 12 18.94 -1.04 12.51
CA VAL A 12 18.93 -2.51 12.44
C VAL A 12 20.00 -3.12 13.35
N SER A 13 21.16 -2.47 13.46
CA SER A 13 22.29 -2.93 14.30
C SER A 13 22.00 -2.84 15.80
N VAL A 14 21.25 -1.83 16.25
CA VAL A 14 20.89 -1.63 17.67
C VAL A 14 19.94 -2.74 18.18
N GLY A 15 19.15 -3.37 17.31
CA GLY A 15 18.46 -4.62 17.64
C GLY A 15 17.11 -4.79 16.97
N VAL A 16 16.97 -5.90 16.25
CA VAL A 16 15.76 -6.34 15.54
C VAL A 16 14.54 -6.52 16.47
N LYS A 17 14.75 -6.68 17.78
CA LYS A 17 13.68 -6.85 18.77
C LYS A 17 12.73 -5.64 18.82
N TYR A 18 13.26 -4.41 18.82
CA TYR A 18 12.44 -3.19 18.86
C TYR A 18 11.67 -2.98 17.55
N VAL A 19 12.31 -3.30 16.42
CA VAL A 19 11.68 -3.26 15.10
C VAL A 19 10.49 -4.22 15.04
N ASN A 20 10.64 -5.43 15.57
CA ASN A 20 9.57 -6.42 15.56
C ASN A 20 8.37 -6.01 16.43
N MET A 21 8.60 -5.32 17.55
CA MET A 21 7.53 -4.77 18.39
C MET A 21 6.82 -3.59 17.71
N ALA A 22 7.57 -2.73 17.00
CA ALA A 22 7.02 -1.62 16.22
C ALA A 22 6.22 -2.08 14.98
N SER A 23 6.47 -3.29 14.46
CA SER A 23 5.75 -3.84 13.30
C SER A 23 4.23 -3.81 13.46
N ASN A 24 3.72 -4.11 14.66
CA ASN A 24 2.27 -4.09 14.92
C ASN A 24 1.71 -2.66 14.94
N LEU A 25 2.52 -1.68 15.37
CA LEU A 25 2.15 -0.27 15.32
C LEU A 25 2.06 0.22 13.86
N PHE A 26 3.05 -0.11 13.02
CA PHE A 26 3.02 0.24 11.60
C PHE A 26 1.82 -0.35 10.88
N LEU A 27 1.49 -1.62 11.18
CA LEU A 27 0.29 -2.26 10.64
C LEU A 27 -0.99 -1.51 11.06
N GLY A 28 -1.09 -1.12 12.35
CA GLY A 28 -2.22 -0.34 12.85
C GLY A 28 -2.37 1.01 12.15
N MET A 29 -1.27 1.72 11.88
CA MET A 29 -1.30 2.99 11.14
C MET A 29 -1.80 2.82 9.70
N VAL A 30 -1.43 1.73 9.01
CA VAL A 30 -1.91 1.45 7.65
C VAL A 30 -3.41 1.22 7.66
N PHE A 31 -3.93 0.39 8.56
CA PHE A 31 -5.39 0.18 8.68
C PHE A 31 -6.13 1.47 9.01
N LEU A 32 -5.58 2.30 9.91
CA LEU A 32 -6.15 3.61 10.22
C LEU A 32 -6.17 4.52 8.98
N SER A 33 -5.11 4.54 8.18
CA SER A 33 -5.08 5.35 6.96
C SER A 33 -6.12 4.92 5.92
N ILE A 34 -6.30 3.60 5.72
CA ILE A 34 -7.31 3.05 4.82
C ILE A 34 -8.71 3.43 5.32
N PHE A 35 -8.96 3.28 6.62
CA PHE A 35 -10.22 3.67 7.23
C PHE A 35 -10.53 5.17 7.06
N CYS A 36 -9.56 6.04 7.34
CA CYS A 36 -9.71 7.49 7.15
C CYS A 36 -9.97 7.85 5.67
N MET A 37 -9.30 7.18 4.73
CA MET A 37 -9.55 7.35 3.30
C MET A 37 -10.99 6.98 2.93
N CYS A 38 -11.47 5.81 3.37
CA CYS A 38 -12.85 5.38 3.12
C CYS A 38 -13.89 6.35 3.70
N LEU A 39 -13.67 6.83 4.94
CA LEU A 39 -14.53 7.85 5.55
C LEU A 39 -14.55 9.14 4.72
N GLY A 40 -13.39 9.60 4.26
CA GLY A 40 -13.28 10.78 3.39
C GLY A 40 -14.09 10.62 2.10
N CYS A 41 -14.02 9.46 1.45
CA CYS A 41 -14.81 9.15 0.25
C CYS A 41 -16.33 9.15 0.54
N ILE A 42 -16.77 8.61 1.68
CA ILE A 42 -18.19 8.60 2.06
C ILE A 42 -18.69 10.02 2.33
N MET A 43 -17.95 10.82 3.09
CA MET A 43 -18.31 12.22 3.37
C MET A 43 -18.36 13.06 2.09
N PHE A 44 -17.47 12.79 1.13
CA PHE A 44 -17.49 13.42 -0.20
C PHE A 44 -18.74 13.05 -1.00
N SER A 45 -19.12 11.78 -0.97
CA SER A 45 -20.32 11.27 -1.65
C SER A 45 -21.61 11.87 -1.07
N GLN A 46 -21.69 12.04 0.26
CA GLN A 46 -22.83 12.66 0.94
C GLN A 46 -22.89 14.19 0.78
N GLY A 47 -21.80 14.79 0.32
CA GLY A 47 -21.68 16.22 0.09
C GLY A 47 -21.40 17.06 1.33
N GLU A 48 -21.12 16.40 2.45
CA GLU A 48 -20.74 17.02 3.73
C GLU A 48 -19.33 17.63 3.69
N PHE A 49 -18.43 17.05 2.88
CA PHE A 49 -17.04 17.50 2.80
C PHE A 49 -16.48 17.36 1.38
N MET A 50 -16.19 18.49 0.72
CA MET A 50 -15.68 18.49 -0.66
C MET A 50 -14.15 18.29 -0.73
N GLY A 51 -13.44 18.57 0.36
CA GLY A 51 -11.98 18.56 0.37
C GLY A 51 -11.40 19.53 -0.66
N GLY A 52 -10.65 19.00 -1.63
CA GLY A 52 -10.09 19.74 -2.77
C GLY A 52 -10.68 19.33 -4.13
N LEU A 53 -11.80 18.61 -4.14
CA LEU A 53 -12.47 18.11 -5.34
C LEU A 53 -13.65 19.00 -5.72
N ASN A 54 -14.03 18.98 -7.00
CA ASN A 54 -15.16 19.75 -7.50
C ASN A 54 -16.49 19.02 -7.26
N PRO A 55 -17.63 19.75 -7.23
CA PRO A 55 -18.95 19.13 -7.08
C PRO A 55 -19.28 18.09 -8.16
N TRP A 56 -18.73 18.29 -9.37
CA TRP A 56 -18.95 17.46 -10.55
C TRP A 56 -18.17 16.13 -10.50
N ASP A 57 -17.12 16.03 -9.67
CA ASP A 57 -16.30 14.81 -9.53
C ASP A 57 -17.02 13.68 -8.77
N ARG A 58 -18.27 13.92 -8.34
CA ARG A 58 -19.14 12.89 -7.73
C ARG A 58 -19.72 11.91 -8.76
N LEU A 59 -19.58 12.19 -10.05
CA LEU A 59 -20.10 11.37 -11.13
C LEU A 59 -19.26 10.10 -11.27
N ALA A 60 -19.89 8.93 -11.04
CA ALA A 60 -19.19 7.64 -11.02
C ALA A 60 -18.64 7.19 -12.39
N PHE A 61 -19.13 7.78 -13.49
CA PHE A 61 -18.91 7.26 -14.84
C PHE A 61 -17.98 8.11 -15.72
N ASP A 62 -17.51 9.27 -15.22
CA ASP A 62 -16.68 10.17 -16.03
C ASP A 62 -15.22 9.70 -16.13
N ASN A 63 -14.79 8.77 -15.26
CA ASN A 63 -13.41 8.27 -15.16
C ASN A 63 -13.21 6.85 -15.69
N ILE A 64 -14.14 6.33 -16.52
CA ILE A 64 -14.06 4.94 -17.02
C ILE A 64 -12.97 4.79 -18.10
N TRP A 65 -12.77 5.83 -18.91
CA TRP A 65 -11.88 5.77 -20.06
C TRP A 65 -10.45 6.20 -19.69
N PRO A 66 -9.42 5.52 -20.22
CA PRO A 66 -8.05 5.90 -19.96
C PRO A 66 -7.73 7.23 -20.63
N HIS A 67 -7.10 8.11 -19.88
CA HIS A 67 -6.59 9.39 -20.38
C HIS A 67 -5.07 9.44 -20.15
N TYR A 68 -4.29 8.99 -21.13
CA TYR A 68 -2.83 9.02 -21.05
C TYR A 68 -2.32 10.39 -21.50
N GLU A 69 -1.77 11.16 -20.58
CA GLU A 69 -1.22 12.49 -20.85
C GLU A 69 0.30 12.49 -20.66
N PRO A 70 1.07 13.24 -21.46
CA PRO A 70 2.51 13.38 -21.25
C PRO A 70 2.79 13.98 -19.88
N ASP A 71 3.73 13.38 -19.15
CA ASP A 71 4.18 13.94 -17.88
C ASP A 71 4.75 15.36 -18.10
N PRO A 72 4.27 16.39 -17.39
CA PRO A 72 4.71 17.77 -17.57
C PRO A 72 6.21 17.98 -17.32
N VAL A 73 6.89 17.07 -16.61
CA VAL A 73 8.33 17.17 -16.34
C VAL A 73 9.16 16.46 -17.41
N THR A 74 8.82 15.23 -17.76
CA THR A 74 9.62 14.41 -18.69
C THR A 74 9.14 14.42 -20.13
N GLY A 75 7.90 14.86 -20.39
CA GLY A 75 7.25 14.84 -21.70
C GLY A 75 6.89 13.44 -22.20
N ILE A 76 7.12 12.40 -21.40
CA ILE A 76 6.89 11.00 -21.78
C ILE A 76 5.44 10.64 -21.49
N THR A 77 4.72 10.15 -22.49
CA THR A 77 3.39 9.56 -22.32
C THR A 77 3.52 8.15 -21.74
N PRO A 78 2.88 7.85 -20.59
CA PRO A 78 2.90 6.51 -20.03
C PRO A 78 2.08 5.56 -20.92
N THR A 79 2.58 4.34 -21.11
CA THR A 79 1.83 3.26 -21.74
C THR A 79 1.15 2.40 -20.67
N PHE A 80 0.17 1.58 -21.08
CA PHE A 80 -0.46 0.60 -20.18
C PHE A 80 0.57 -0.27 -19.43
N PHE A 81 1.57 -0.79 -20.14
CA PHE A 81 2.62 -1.62 -19.53
C PHE A 81 3.52 -0.83 -18.57
N SER A 82 3.76 0.46 -18.84
CA SER A 82 4.49 1.34 -17.93
C SER A 82 3.75 1.49 -16.59
N LEU A 83 2.42 1.65 -16.63
CA LEU A 83 1.60 1.73 -15.41
C LEU A 83 1.54 0.39 -14.67
N VAL A 84 1.45 -0.73 -15.39
CA VAL A 84 1.52 -2.07 -14.79
C VAL A 84 2.86 -2.27 -14.08
N ALA A 85 3.98 -1.88 -14.72
CA ALA A 85 5.30 -1.96 -14.11
C ALA A 85 5.44 -1.10 -12.84
N LEU A 86 4.79 0.07 -12.82
CA LEU A 86 4.74 0.95 -11.64
C LEU A 86 3.88 0.36 -10.51
N PHE A 87 2.77 -0.28 -10.84
CA PHE A 87 1.85 -0.91 -9.87
C PHE A 87 2.37 -2.24 -9.33
N TYR A 88 3.17 -2.98 -10.11
CA TYR A 88 3.61 -4.33 -9.77
C TYR A 88 4.25 -4.47 -8.37
N PRO A 89 5.13 -3.56 -7.90
CA PRO A 89 5.68 -3.62 -6.55
C PRO A 89 4.63 -3.69 -5.44
N SER A 90 3.44 -3.11 -5.64
CA SER A 90 2.35 -3.11 -4.66
C SER A 90 1.74 -4.49 -4.39
N VAL A 91 1.82 -5.42 -5.36
CA VAL A 91 1.32 -6.80 -5.21
C VAL A 91 2.43 -7.80 -4.90
N THR A 92 3.69 -7.34 -4.80
CA THR A 92 4.80 -8.18 -4.34
C THR A 92 4.75 -8.40 -2.82
N GLY A 93 5.62 -9.29 -2.31
CA GLY A 93 5.71 -9.54 -0.86
C GLY A 93 4.87 -10.72 -0.36
N ILE A 94 4.25 -11.48 -1.25
CA ILE A 94 3.49 -12.71 -0.93
C ILE A 94 4.28 -13.72 -0.07
N LEU A 95 5.60 -13.71 -0.18
CA LEU A 95 6.52 -14.59 0.55
C LEU A 95 6.88 -14.08 1.96
N ALA A 96 6.42 -12.91 2.40
CA ALA A 96 6.72 -12.37 3.72
C ALA A 96 6.26 -13.31 4.86
N GLY A 97 5.18 -14.07 4.65
CA GLY A 97 4.64 -15.02 5.63
C GLY A 97 5.52 -16.25 5.88
N SER A 98 6.29 -16.72 4.89
CA SER A 98 7.15 -17.90 5.06
C SER A 98 8.40 -17.61 5.91
N ASN A 99 8.80 -16.34 6.04
CA ASN A 99 9.94 -15.89 6.83
C ASN A 99 9.76 -16.12 8.35
N ARG A 100 8.53 -16.41 8.82
CA ARG A 100 8.24 -16.75 10.23
C ARG A 100 7.89 -18.23 10.45
N SER A 101 8.08 -19.07 9.43
CA SER A 101 7.70 -20.49 9.44
C SER A 101 8.25 -21.30 10.62
N ALA A 102 9.44 -20.95 11.14
CA ALA A 102 10.07 -21.63 12.27
C ALA A 102 9.33 -21.47 13.62
N VAL A 103 8.47 -20.45 13.77
CA VAL A 103 7.71 -20.17 15.01
C VAL A 103 6.25 -20.62 14.88
N LEU A 104 5.82 -21.05 13.69
CA LEU A 104 4.46 -21.50 13.46
C LEU A 104 4.25 -22.90 14.06
N ALA A 105 3.16 -23.08 14.81
CA ALA A 105 2.79 -24.38 15.36
C ALA A 105 2.54 -25.44 14.27
N ASN A 106 2.04 -25.04 13.09
CA ASN A 106 1.79 -25.93 11.95
C ASN A 106 2.06 -25.20 10.61
N PRO A 107 3.32 -25.07 10.18
CA PRO A 107 3.69 -24.26 9.01
C PRO A 107 3.04 -24.73 7.70
N GLY A 108 2.96 -26.06 7.48
CA GLY A 108 2.35 -26.64 6.27
C GLY A 108 0.88 -26.30 6.06
N ARG A 109 0.16 -25.92 7.13
CA ARG A 109 -1.25 -25.48 7.06
C ARG A 109 -1.39 -23.97 7.16
N SER A 110 -0.61 -23.32 8.03
CA SER A 110 -0.75 -21.90 8.34
C SER A 110 -0.19 -20.98 7.25
N ILE A 111 0.88 -21.38 6.54
CA ILE A 111 1.43 -20.60 5.42
C ILE A 111 0.42 -20.48 4.27
N PRO A 112 -0.09 -21.58 3.67
CA PRO A 112 -0.99 -21.46 2.52
C PRO A 112 -2.29 -20.73 2.88
N ARG A 113 -2.82 -20.95 4.08
CA ARG A 113 -4.04 -20.25 4.54
C ARG A 113 -3.81 -18.78 4.80
N GLY A 114 -2.71 -18.42 5.45
CA GLY A 114 -2.37 -17.03 5.73
C GLY A 114 -2.12 -16.23 4.45
N THR A 115 -1.36 -16.80 3.52
CA THR A 115 -1.06 -16.17 2.23
C THR A 115 -2.31 -15.98 1.38
N ILE A 116 -3.13 -17.01 1.20
CA ILE A 116 -4.37 -16.89 0.40
C ILE A 116 -5.36 -15.93 1.08
N GLY A 117 -5.50 -16.01 2.41
CA GLY A 117 -6.37 -15.11 3.16
C GLY A 117 -5.97 -13.64 3.02
N ALA A 118 -4.67 -13.33 3.03
CA ALA A 118 -4.17 -11.96 2.88
C ALA A 118 -4.30 -11.40 1.45
N ILE A 119 -4.41 -12.26 0.42
CA ILE A 119 -4.61 -11.81 -0.97
C ILE A 119 -6.09 -11.53 -1.25
N LEU A 120 -6.98 -12.28 -0.61
CA LEU A 120 -8.43 -12.16 -0.82
C LEU A 120 -9.08 -11.07 0.05
N CYS A 121 -8.37 -10.55 1.04
CA CYS A 121 -8.87 -9.60 2.03
C CYS A 121 -8.28 -8.22 1.80
#